data_AF-A0A0M4U427-F1
#
_entry.id   AF-A0A0M4U427-F1
#
_cell.length_a   1.000
_cell.length_b   1.000
_cell.length_c   1.000
_cell.angle_alpha   90.00
_cell.angle_beta   90.00
_cell.angle_gamma   90.00
#
_symmetry.space_group_name_H-M   'P 1'
#
loop_
_entity.id
_entity.type
_entity.pdbx_description
1 polymer ?
#
loop_
_entity_poly.entity_id
_entity_poly.type
_entity_poly.pdbx_seq_one_letter_code
_entity_poly.pdbx_strand_id
1 'polypeptide(L)' 'MKINKFVLAEATIGEVEKQLKLNILITVVLLFVLSNNIVHFMRAKSFFYAALTVAMMIALFFVIKSRQVLKLKKQALLK' A
#
# COMPACT_ATOMS: atom_id res chain seq x y z
N MET A 1 -21.77 28.03 6.39
CA MET A 1 -20.77 27.20 5.68
C MET A 1 -20.80 25.80 6.29
N LYS A 2 -21.56 24.87 5.70
CA LYS A 2 -21.62 23.47 6.18
C LYS A 2 -20.28 22.83 5.87
N ILE A 3 -19.52 22.49 6.91
CA ILE A 3 -18.35 21.64 6.79
C ILE A 3 -18.87 20.29 6.30
N ASN A 4 -18.79 20.06 4.99
CA ASN A 4 -18.88 18.73 4.43
C ASN A 4 -17.76 17.93 5.11
N LYS A 5 -18.09 17.18 6.15
CA LYS A 5 -17.32 15.99 6.52
C LYS A 5 -17.03 15.31 5.19
N PHE A 6 -15.77 15.04 4.91
CA PHE A 6 -15.40 14.09 3.87
C PHE A 6 -16.05 12.75 4.26
N VAL A 7 -17.33 12.60 3.95
CA VAL A 7 -17.96 11.33 3.73
C VAL A 7 -17.22 10.86 2.50
N LEU A 8 -16.16 10.08 2.71
CA LEU A 8 -15.70 9.14 1.70
C LEU A 8 -16.99 8.48 1.23
N ALA A 9 -17.46 8.87 0.04
CA ALA A 9 -18.70 8.40 -0.56
C ALA A 9 -18.86 6.94 -0.17
N GLU A 10 -19.98 6.58 0.47
CA GLU A 10 -20.25 5.25 1.02
C GLU A 10 -19.69 4.17 0.09
N ALA A 11 -18.44 3.79 0.34
CA ALA A 11 -17.74 2.94 -0.59
C ALA A 11 -18.43 1.60 -0.47
N THR A 12 -19.08 1.16 -1.53
CA THR A 12 -19.86 -0.07 -1.46
C THR A 12 -18.91 -1.21 -1.10
N ILE A 13 -19.38 -2.24 -0.38
CA ILE A 13 -18.53 -3.37 0.04
C ILE A 13 -17.71 -3.95 -1.14
N GLY A 14 -18.29 -3.95 -2.35
CA GLY A 14 -17.61 -4.36 -3.59
C GLY A 14 -16.43 -3.46 -4.00
N GLU A 15 -16.51 -2.15 -3.79
CA GLU A 15 -15.42 -1.22 -4.09
C GLU A 15 -14.25 -1.40 -3.10
N VAL A 16 -14.56 -1.57 -1.81
CA VAL A 16 -13.57 -1.87 -0.77
C VAL A 16 -12.86 -3.19 -1.07
N GLU A 17 -13.59 -4.20 -1.54
CA GLU A 17 -12.99 -5.47 -1.96
C GLU A 17 -12.09 -5.32 -3.18
N LYS A 18 -12.51 -4.56 -4.20
CA LYS A 18 -11.68 -4.28 -5.38
C LYS A 18 -10.38 -3.56 -4.99
N GLN A 19 -10.46 -2.58 -4.09
CA GLN A 19 -9.29 -1.88 -3.54
C GLN A 19 -8.38 -2.83 -2.73
N LEU A 20 -8.95 -3.74 -1.94
CA LEU A 20 -8.17 -4.76 -1.21
C LEU A 20 -7.43 -5.71 -2.16
N LYS A 21 -8.06 -6.16 -3.25
CA LYS A 21 -7.42 -7.00 -4.28
C LYS A 21 -6.31 -6.25 -4.99
N LEU A 22 -6.55 -5.00 -5.40
CA LEU A 22 -5.54 -4.16 -6.04
C LEU A 22 -4.35 -3.88 -5.11
N ASN A 23 -4.60 -3.60 -3.83
CA ASN A 23 -3.55 -3.37 -2.84
C ASN A 23 -2.64 -4.62 -2.67
N ILE A 24 -3.22 -5.83 -2.71
CA ILE A 24 -2.44 -7.09 -2.72
C ILE A 24 -1.55 -7.17 -3.95
N LEU A 25 -2.09 -6.89 -5.15
CA LEU A 25 -1.32 -6.88 -6.39
C LEU A 25 -0.14 -5.89 -6.31
N ILE A 26 -0.41 -4.66 -5.87
CA ILE A 26 0.61 -3.63 -5.70
C ILE A 26 1.69 -4.08 -4.70
N THR A 27 1.29 -4.72 -3.60
CA THR A 27 2.23 -5.25 -2.61
C THR A 27 3.16 -6.29 -3.22
N VAL A 28 2.63 -7.23 -4.01
CA VAL A 28 3.42 -8.27 -4.68
C VAL A 28 4.44 -7.65 -5.66
N VAL A 29 4.01 -6.67 -6.46
CA VAL A 29 4.90 -5.97 -7.41
C VAL A 29 5.99 -5.20 -6.65
N LEU A 30 5.63 -4.49 -5.58
CA LEU A 30 6.60 -3.76 -4.76
C LEU A 30 7.63 -4.70 -4.13
N LEU A 31 7.21 -5.86 -3.63
CA LEU A 31 8.13 -6.86 -3.09
C LEU A 31 9.09 -7.38 -4.15
N PHE A 32 8.60 -7.69 -5.36
CA PHE A 32 9.43 -8.14 -6.46
C PHE A 32 10.50 -7.09 -6.84
N VAL A 33 10.10 -5.84 -7.01
CA VAL A 33 11.03 -4.75 -7.36
C VAL A 33 12.01 -4.49 -6.21
N LEU A 34 11.56 -4.57 -4.94
CA LEU A 34 12.42 -4.41 -3.78
C LEU A 34 13.48 -5.50 -3.71
N SER A 35 13.12 -6.76 -3.96
CA SER A 35 14.07 -7.88 -4.02
C SER A 35 15.14 -7.64 -5.09
N ASN A 36 14.74 -7.17 -6.28
CA ASN A 36 15.70 -6.81 -7.34
C ASN A 36 16.64 -5.68 -6.89
N ASN A 37 16.10 -4.62 -6.29
CA ASN A 37 16.92 -3.51 -5.78
C ASN A 37 17.90 -3.95 -4.71
N ILE A 38 17.53 -4.86 -3.81
CA ILE A 38 18.43 -5.44 -2.81
C ILE A 38 19.55 -6.23 -3.48
N VAL A 39 19.25 -7.05 -4.48
CA VAL A 39 20.27 -7.81 -5.24
C VAL A 39 21.25 -6.86 -5.95
N HIS A 40 20.75 -5.80 -6.58
CA HIS A 40 21.58 -4.78 -7.21
C HIS A 40 22.42 -4.02 -6.20
N PHE A 41 21.86 -3.67 -5.04
CA PHE A 41 22.60 -3.06 -3.94
C PHE A 41 23.71 -3.97 -3.44
N MET A 42 23.46 -5.25 -3.22
CA MET A 42 24.48 -6.20 -2.76
C MET A 42 25.63 -6.35 -3.75
N ARG A 43 25.35 -6.31 -5.05
CA ARG A 43 26.37 -6.44 -6.11
C ARG A 43 27.17 -5.16 -6.31
N ALA A 44 26.50 -4.01 -6.39
CA ALA A 44 27.13 -2.74 -6.75
C ALA A 44 27.58 -1.92 -5.52
N LYS A 45 27.05 -2.21 -4.32
CA LYS A 45 27.20 -1.43 -3.08
C LYS A 45 26.94 0.07 -3.27
N SER A 46 26.12 0.42 -4.26
CA SER A 46 25.85 1.81 -4.61
C SER A 46 24.85 2.43 -3.66
N PHE A 47 25.18 3.65 -3.20
CA PHE A 47 24.32 4.44 -2.33
C PHE A 47 22.92 4.68 -2.93
N PHE A 48 22.83 4.78 -4.26
CA PHE A 48 21.54 4.95 -4.95
C PHE A 48 20.58 3.79 -4.68
N TYR A 49 21.04 2.54 -4.83
CA TYR A 49 20.19 1.37 -4.57
C TYR A 49 19.86 1.22 -3.08
N ALA A 50 20.74 1.69 -2.18
CA ALA A 50 20.47 1.74 -0.75
C ALA A 50 19.32 2.71 -0.43
N ALA A 51 19.41 3.95 -0.93
CA ALA A 51 18.38 4.97 -0.74
C ALA A 51 17.04 4.53 -1.34
N LEU A 52 17.08 3.94 -2.54
CA LEU A 52 15.89 3.42 -3.22
C LEU A 52 15.23 2.29 -2.42
N THR A 53 16.02 1.37 -1.86
CA THR A 53 15.53 0.30 -0.98
C THR A 53 14.79 0.86 0.24
N VAL A 54 15.36 1.88 0.90
CA VAL A 54 14.73 2.53 2.06
C VAL A 54 13.41 3.21 1.67
N ALA A 55 13.39 3.97 0.57
CA ALA A 55 12.19 4.63 0.08
C ALA A 55 11.07 3.61 -0.23
N MET A 56 11.43 2.49 -0.86
CA MET A 56 10.48 1.42 -1.16
C MET A 56 9.95 0.71 0.10
N MET A 57 10.79 0.51 1.13
CA MET A 57 10.34 -0.03 2.41
C MET A 57 9.30 0.89 3.08
N ILE A 58 9.51 2.20 3.03
CA ILE A 58 8.54 3.19 3.54
C ILE A 58 7.23 3.11 2.74
N ALA A 59 7.29 3.03 1.41
CA ALA A 59 6.10 2.88 0.58
C ALA A 59 5.32 1.59 0.92
N LEU A 60 6.02 0.46 1.08
CA LEU A 60 5.43 -0.82 1.50
C LEU A 60 4.71 -0.69 2.85
N PHE A 61 5.30 0.00 3.82
CA PHE A 61 4.67 0.27 5.11
C PHE A 61 3.32 0.98 4.95
N PHE A 62 3.25 2.03 4.12
CA PHE A 62 2.00 2.75 3.87
C PHE A 62 0.94 1.88 3.17
N VAL A 63 1.35 1.06 2.18
CA VAL A 63 0.44 0.15 1.48
C VAL A 63 -0.18 -0.87 2.44
N ILE A 64 0.64 -1.46 3.33
CA ILE A 64 0.19 -2.40 4.35
C ILE A 64 -0.76 -1.73 5.35
N LYS A 65 -0.43 -0.52 5.83
CA LYS A 65 -1.29 0.25 6.74
C LYS A 65 -2.62 0.61 6.11
N SER A 66 -2.62 1.08 4.85
CA SER A 66 -3.83 1.37 4.08
C SER A 66 -4.75 0.15 4.00
N ARG A 67 -4.19 -1.04 3.77
CA ARG A 67 -4.93 -2.30 3.76
C ARG A 67 -5.63 -2.60 5.09
N GLN A 68 -4.99 -2.31 6.23
CA GLN A 68 -5.60 -2.50 7.55
C GLN A 68 -6.82 -1.59 7.72
N VAL A 69 -6.70 -0.32 7.34
CA VAL A 69 -7.82 0.63 7.37
C VAL A 69 -8.97 0.19 6.47
N LEU A 70 -8.67 -0.30 5.26
CA LEU A 70 -9.67 -0.85 4.33
C LEU A 70 -10.39 -2.08 4.88
N LYS A 71 -9.67 -2.98 5.58
CA LYS A 71 -10.28 -4.14 6.25
C LYS A 71 -11.22 -3.72 7.38
N LEU A 72 -10.82 -2.74 8.20
CA LEU A 72 -11.66 -2.20 9.27
C LEU A 72 -12.93 -1.55 8.71
N LYS A 73 -12.81 -0.79 7.61
CA LYS A 73 -13.99 -0.25 6.89
C LYS A 73 -14.90 -1.36 6.36
N LYS A 74 -14.35 -2.42 5.76
CA LYS A 74 -15.15 -3.58 5.32
C LYS A 74 -15.91 -4.22 6.48
N GLN A 75 -15.26 -4.39 7.64
CA GLN A 75 -15.90 -4.95 8.84
C GLN A 75 -17.00 -4.04 9.40
N ALA A 76 -16.80 -2.72 9.38
CA ALA A 76 -17.82 -1.76 9.81
C ALA A 76 -19.04 -1.71 8.88
N LEU A 77 -18.85 -1.92 7.57
CA LEU A 77 -19.94 -1.96 6.58
C LEU A 77 -20.70 -3.29 6.53
N LEU A 78 -20.10 -4.37 7.05
CA LEU A 78 -20.73 -5.68 7.16
C LEU A 78 -21.53 -5.86 8.47
N LYS A 79 -21.43 -4.89 9.38
CA LYS A 79 -22.07 -4.91 10.71
C LYS A 79 -23.29 -4.02 10.70
#